data_AF-A0A6J7ALT1-F1
#
_entry.id   AF-A0A6J7ALT1-F1
#
_cell.length_a   1.000
_cell.length_b   1.000
_cell.length_c   1.000
_cell.angle_alpha   90.00
_cell.angle_beta   90.00
_cell.angle_gamma   90.00
#
_symmetry.space_group_name_H-M   'P 1'
#
loop_
_entity.id
_entity.type
_entity.pdbx_description
1 polymer ?
#
loop_
_entity_poly.entity_id
_entity_poly.type
_entity_poly.pdbx_seq_one_letter_code
_entity_poly.pdbx_strand_id
1 'polypeptide(L)' 'MPITHLEWSYVGSHYDAIEVGVPDGPKPDEMVVILAMASGGRVHARLAGGFTLADRGKPGVPA' A
#
# COMPACT_ATOMS: atom_id res chain seq x y z
N MET A 1 -8.62 -0.36 2.94
CA MET A 1 -7.79 -1.08 1.95
C MET A 1 -6.34 -0.64 2.08
N PRO A 2 -5.42 -1.49 2.58
CA PRO A 2 -4.00 -1.15 2.65
C PRO A 2 -3.36 -1.17 1.26
N ILE A 3 -2.42 -0.25 1.03
CA ILE A 3 -1.66 -0.11 -0.21
C ILE A 3 -0.16 -0.11 0.16
N THR A 4 0.67 -0.73 -0.69
CA THR A 4 2.13 -0.73 -0.59
C THR A 4 2.76 -0.47 -1.96
N HIS A 5 4.06 -0.24 -2.01
CA HIS A 5 4.75 -0.01 -3.28
C HIS A 5 4.73 -1.28 -4.14
N LEU A 6 4.35 -1.11 -5.42
CA LEU A 6 4.15 -2.22 -6.36
C LEU A 6 5.38 -3.13 -6.49
N GLU A 7 6.57 -2.55 -6.59
CA GLU A 7 7.77 -3.35 -6.87
C GLU A 7 8.49 -3.90 -5.63
N TRP A 8 8.22 -3.35 -4.43
CA TRP A 8 8.87 -3.80 -3.20
C TRP A 8 8.09 -3.29 -1.98
N SER A 9 7.50 -4.19 -1.21
CA SER A 9 6.57 -3.82 -0.15
C SER A 9 7.23 -3.00 0.96
N TYR A 10 8.54 -3.08 1.16
CA TYR A 10 9.25 -2.42 2.27
C TYR A 10 9.50 -0.92 2.09
N VAL A 11 9.08 -0.32 0.98
CA VAL A 11 9.22 1.13 0.75
C VAL A 11 8.28 1.89 1.69
N GLY A 12 8.83 2.38 2.81
CA GLY A 12 8.03 2.90 3.92
C GLY A 12 7.24 4.18 3.64
N SER A 13 7.62 4.92 2.59
CA SER A 13 6.87 6.09 2.10
C SER A 13 5.53 5.72 1.44
N HIS A 14 5.35 4.46 1.01
CA HIS A 14 4.18 3.97 0.27
C HIS A 14 3.23 3.11 1.11
N TYR A 15 3.49 2.96 2.41
CA TYR A 15 2.47 2.45 3.32
C TYR A 15 1.32 3.44 3.39
N ASP A 16 0.18 3.08 2.84
CA ASP A 16 -1.00 3.93 2.84
C ASP A 16 -2.27 3.08 2.98
N ALA A 17 -3.41 3.74 3.17
CA ALA A 17 -4.69 3.08 3.16
C ALA A 17 -5.79 4.01 2.66
N ILE A 18 -6.77 3.44 1.98
CA ILE A 18 -8.01 4.14 1.61
C ILE A 18 -9.21 3.42 2.19
N GLU A 19 -10.21 4.18 2.63
CA GLU A 19 -11.52 3.64 2.98
C GLU A 19 -12.32 3.37 1.70
N VAL A 20 -13.06 2.27 1.69
CA VAL A 20 -13.98 1.93 0.61
C VAL A 20 -15.25 1.38 1.25
N GLY A 21 -16.40 1.87 0.79
CA GLY A 21 -17.71 1.41 1.21
C GLY A 21 -18.65 1.35 0.02
N VAL A 22 -19.51 0.33 0.00
CA VAL A 22 -20.62 0.19 -0.95
C VAL A 22 -21.90 0.35 -0.14
N PRO A 23 -22.60 1.50 -0.21
CA PRO A 23 -23.67 1.84 0.73
C PRO A 23 -24.82 0.82 0.84
N ASP A 24 -25.11 0.05 -0.21
CA ASP A 24 -26.22 -0.92 -0.26
C ASP A 24 -25.77 -2.38 -0.47
N GLY A 25 -24.49 -2.69 -0.25
CA GLY A 25 -23.94 -4.02 -0.53
C GLY A 25 -22.78 -4.46 0.39
N PRO A 26 -22.33 -5.72 0.27
CA PRO A 26 -22.93 -6.78 -0.55
C PRO A 26 -24.29 -7.26 0.02
N LYS A 27 -25.25 -7.56 -0.86
CA LYS A 27 -26.50 -8.26 -0.49
C LYS A 27 -26.22 -9.74 -0.20
N PRO A 28 -27.20 -10.51 0.34
CA PRO A 28 -26.97 -11.89 0.79
C PRO A 28 -26.30 -12.84 -0.23
N ASP A 29 -26.43 -12.59 -1.53
CA ASP A 29 -25.86 -13.42 -2.61
C ASP A 29 -24.85 -12.66 -3.50
N GLU A 30 -24.25 -11.58 -3.01
CA GLU A 30 -23.31 -10.75 -3.75
C GLU A 30 -21.91 -10.73 -3.11
N MET A 31 -20.90 -10.37 -3.91
CA MET A 31 -19.54 -10.12 -3.43
C MET A 31 -19.02 -8.81 -4.00
N VAL A 32 -18.38 -8.01 -3.16
CA VAL A 32 -17.67 -6.79 -3.56
C VAL A 32 -16.17 -7.10 -3.59
N VAL A 33 -15.57 -6.96 -4.77
CA VAL A 33 -14.11 -7.10 -4.96
C VAL A 33 -13.53 -5.74 -5.30
N ILE A 34 -12.51 -5.32 -4.57
CA ILE A 34 -11.90 -3.99 -4.70
C ILE A 34 -10.42 -4.13 -5.03
N LEU A 35 -9.99 -3.42 -6.06
CA LEU A 35 -8.59 -3.21 -6.40
C LEU A 35 -8.24 -1.74 -6.18
N ALA A 36 -7.13 -1.47 -5.50
CA ALA A 36 -6.65 -0.12 -5.24
C ALA A 36 -5.22 0.05 -5.78
N MET A 37 -4.97 1.19 -6.42
CA MET A 37 -3.66 1.61 -6.92
C MET A 37 -3.45 3.09 -6.60
N ALA A 38 -2.19 3.50 -6.47
CA ALA A 38 -1.80 4.88 -6.23
C ALA A 38 -0.64 5.26 -7.15
N SER A 39 -0.53 6.54 -7.49
CA SER A 39 0.56 7.06 -8.34
C SER A 39 1.84 7.42 -7.57
N GLY A 40 1.86 7.23 -6.25
CA GLY A 40 3.02 7.56 -5.41
C GLY A 40 2.77 7.31 -3.93
N GLY A 41 3.72 7.75 -3.10
CA GLY A 41 3.67 7.62 -1.64
C GLY A 41 2.90 8.74 -0.95
N ARG A 42 2.86 8.69 0.39
CA ARG A 42 2.15 9.67 1.22
C ARG A 42 2.68 11.09 0.99
N VAL A 43 1.78 12.07 0.91
CA VAL A 43 2.11 13.50 0.74
C VAL A 43 3.11 14.04 1.77
N HIS A 44 3.07 13.49 2.99
CA HIS A 44 3.98 13.84 4.08
C HIS A 44 4.71 12.61 4.63
N ALA A 45 5.27 11.80 3.72
CA ALA A 45 6.11 10.66 4.08
C ALA A 45 7.31 11.10 4.94
N ARG A 46 7.34 10.63 6.19
CA ARG A 46 8.37 11.00 7.20
C ARG A 46 8.72 9.86 8.15
N LEU A 47 8.56 8.62 7.68
CA LEU A 47 8.88 7.45 8.50
C LEU A 47 10.40 7.37 8.68
N ALA A 48 10.87 7.62 9.90
CA ALA A 48 12.28 7.47 10.24
C ALA A 48 12.71 5.99 10.17
N GLY A 49 13.88 5.71 9.62
CA GLY A 49 14.43 4.35 9.51
C GLY A 49 13.69 3.43 8.53
N GLY A 50 12.78 3.96 7.71
CA GLY A 50 12.16 3.19 6.62
C GLY A 50 13.09 3.02 5.43
N PHE A 51 12.92 1.93 4.68
CA PHE A 51 13.63 1.72 3.43
C PHE A 51 13.03 2.54 2.29
N THR A 52 13.89 2.86 1.31
CA THR A 52 13.54 3.45 0.02
C THR A 52 13.66 2.42 -1.09
N LEU A 53 13.11 2.69 -2.27
CA LEU A 53 13.26 1.78 -3.42
C LEU A 53 14.74 1.56 -3.78
N ALA A 54 15.60 2.55 -3.52
CA ALA A 54 17.04 2.46 -3.76
C ALA A 54 17.76 1.48 -2.81
N ASP A 55 17.11 1.00 -1.75
CA ASP A 55 17.68 0.03 -0.81
C ASP A 55 17.46 -1.42 -1.22
N ARG A 56 16.57 -1.66 -2.20
CA ARG A 56 16.25 -2.99 -2.69
C ARG A 56 17.51 -3.71 -3.19
N GLY A 57 17.72 -4.93 -2.69
CA GLY A 57 18.84 -5.80 -3.10
C GLY A 57 20.18 -5.49 -2.42
N LYS A 58 20.24 -4.54 -1.49
CA LYS A 58 21.44 -4.32 -0.66
C LYS A 58 21.63 -5.45 0.36
N PRO A 59 22.87 -5.78 0.74
CA PRO A 59 23.12 -6.73 1.83
C PRO A 59 22.44 -6.29 3.13
N GLY A 60 21.75 -7.21 3.80
CA GLY A 60 21.13 -6.96 5.11
C GLY A 60 19.75 -6.28 5.07
N VAL A 61 19.14 -6.08 3.90
CA VAL A 61 17.74 -5.66 3.78
C VAL A 61 16.82 -6.86 3.51
N PRO A 62 15.51 -6.76 3.83
CA PRO A 62 14.54 -7.78 3.44
C PRO A 62 14.54 -8.04 1.92
N ALA A 63 14.22 -9.28 1.54
CA ALA A 63 14.12 -9.68 0.13
C ALA A 63 12.98 -8.95 -0.61
#